data_AF-A0A2P5Z603-F1
#
_entry.id   AF-A0A2P5Z603-F1
#
_cell.length_a   1.000
_cell.length_b   1.000
_cell.length_c   1.000
_cell.angle_alpha   90.00
_cell.angle_beta   90.00
_cell.angle_gamma   90.00
#
_symmetry.space_group_name_H-M   'P 1'
#
loop_
_entity.id
_entity.type
_entity.pdbx_description
1 polymer ?
#
loop_
_entity_poly.entity_id
_entity_poly.type
_entity_poly.pdbx_seq_one_letter_code
_entity_poly.pdbx_strand_id
1 'polypeptide(L)'
;MTYCVGIEVDEGLVFAADTRTNASLDDVRVHRKLHVFEYPGQAVFALMSAGNLATTQLTISRLQRDAEDPEAPRSLRSFRHLFEVAEYVGEVLASSQIKLSEQSQHSGVNVQSTLILGGQIAGERPGLYMIYPLGNAIATSPETPYLQIGESKYGKPILDRIIRSEMQLEDAARTALVSLDSTIRSNLSVGMPIDLALIRRNDLRVTERMRLEADTPLYAEIHDTWSRKLENAVRTLPRFPWEPALAAGHDTEARDALPPLPPRRSPARRDPEDQSAQQ
;
A
#
# COMPACT_ATOMS: atom_id res chain seq x y z
N MET A 1 12.28 -0.59 2.92
CA MET A 1 11.55 -1.64 3.66
C MET A 1 10.10 -1.23 3.89
N THR A 2 9.37 -0.85 2.85
CA THR A 2 7.96 -0.43 2.91
C THR A 2 7.46 -0.25 1.48
N TYR A 3 6.21 -0.62 1.19
CA TYR A 3 5.48 -0.13 0.03
C TYR A 3 4.02 0.11 0.40
N CYS A 4 3.54 1.35 0.17
CA CYS A 4 2.15 1.72 0.30
C CYS A 4 1.66 2.39 -1.00
N VAL A 5 0.38 2.21 -1.33
CA VAL A 5 -0.28 2.82 -2.47
C VAL A 5 -1.67 3.32 -2.08
N GLY A 6 -1.97 4.56 -2.47
CA GLY A 6 -3.30 5.14 -2.41
C GLY A 6 -3.81 5.40 -3.83
N ILE A 7 -5.09 5.13 -4.09
CA ILE A 7 -5.73 5.34 -5.40
C ILE A 7 -7.01 6.16 -5.20
N GLU A 8 -7.20 7.19 -6.02
CA GLU A 8 -8.40 8.04 -6.07
C GLU A 8 -9.13 7.78 -7.39
N VAL A 9 -10.33 7.24 -7.30
CA VAL A 9 -11.26 7.05 -8.41
C VAL A 9 -12.56 7.80 -8.10
N ASP A 10 -13.43 7.97 -9.09
CA ASP A 10 -14.69 8.72 -8.96
C ASP A 10 -15.60 8.14 -7.86
N GLU A 11 -15.53 6.83 -7.64
CA GLU A 11 -16.28 6.10 -6.62
C GLU A 11 -15.71 6.23 -5.20
N GLY A 12 -14.46 6.68 -5.04
CA GLY A 12 -13.82 6.81 -3.74
C GLY A 12 -12.33 6.54 -3.72
N LEU A 13 -11.84 6.05 -2.59
CA LEU A 13 -10.42 5.88 -2.30
C LEU A 13 -10.09 4.43 -1.94
N VAL A 14 -8.94 3.96 -2.43
CA VAL A 14 -8.34 2.66 -2.08
C VAL A 14 -7.01 2.90 -1.40
N PHE A 15 -6.75 2.16 -0.32
CA PHE A 15 -5.47 2.16 0.39
C PHE A 15 -4.98 0.74 0.54
N ALA A 16 -3.73 0.48 0.15
CA ALA A 16 -3.07 -0.80 0.35
C ALA A 16 -1.64 -0.59 0.86
N ALA A 17 -1.28 -1.28 1.93
CA ALA A 17 0.03 -1.16 2.55
C ALA A 17 0.58 -2.53 2.98
N ASP A 18 1.86 -2.75 2.70
CA ASP A 18 2.60 -3.85 3.31
C ASP A 18 2.89 -3.57 4.80
N THR A 19 3.37 -4.55 5.55
CA THR A 19 3.62 -4.41 6.99
C THR A 19 5.04 -4.75 7.43
N ARG A 20 5.86 -5.33 6.54
CA ARG A 20 7.28 -5.57 6.82
C ARG A 20 8.01 -4.26 7.04
N THR A 21 8.73 -4.16 8.16
CA THR A 21 9.32 -2.91 8.63
C THR A 21 10.71 -3.16 9.20
N ASN A 22 11.65 -2.25 8.93
CA ASN A 22 12.97 -2.26 9.53
C ASN A 22 12.95 -1.49 10.84
N ALA A 23 13.17 -2.17 11.97
CA ALA A 23 13.24 -1.54 13.29
C ALA A 23 14.69 -1.22 13.72
N SER A 24 15.68 -1.98 13.25
CA SER A 24 17.11 -1.79 13.53
C SER A 24 17.95 -2.64 12.56
N LEU A 25 19.28 -2.48 12.57
CA LEU A 25 20.19 -3.45 11.96
C LEU A 25 19.81 -4.86 12.47
N ASP A 26 19.39 -5.72 11.55
CA ASP A 26 18.91 -7.10 11.78
C ASP A 26 17.59 -7.28 12.56
N ASP A 27 16.79 -6.23 12.79
CA ASP A 27 15.46 -6.35 13.41
C ASP A 27 14.35 -6.04 12.38
N VAL A 28 13.79 -7.09 11.79
CA VAL A 28 12.67 -7.00 10.85
C VAL A 28 11.39 -7.41 11.54
N ARG A 29 10.42 -6.48 11.60
CA ARG A 29 9.13 -6.69 12.29
C ARG A 29 7.95 -6.45 11.38
N VAL A 30 6.79 -6.85 11.87
CA VAL A 30 5.48 -6.56 11.29
C VAL A 30 4.87 -5.38 12.04
N HIS A 31 4.76 -4.25 11.37
CA HIS A 31 4.07 -3.06 11.88
C HIS A 31 3.00 -2.61 10.88
N ARG A 32 1.82 -2.28 11.40
CA ARG A 32 0.75 -1.68 10.61
C ARG A 32 1.22 -0.31 10.11
N LYS A 33 1.02 -0.07 8.82
CA LYS A 33 1.39 1.20 8.16
C LYS A 33 0.19 1.96 7.63
N LEU A 34 -1.03 1.45 7.84
CA LEU A 34 -2.29 2.07 7.45
C LEU A 34 -3.11 2.36 8.71
N HIS A 35 -3.33 3.64 8.99
CA HIS A 35 -4.04 4.17 10.15
C HIS A 35 -5.29 4.90 9.71
N VAL A 36 -6.39 4.77 10.46
CA VAL A 36 -7.69 5.35 10.11
C VAL A 36 -8.17 6.21 11.27
N PHE A 37 -8.71 7.38 10.92
CA PHE A 37 -9.37 8.31 11.82
C PHE A 37 -10.79 8.55 11.29
N GLU A 38 -11.80 8.20 12.08
CA GLU A 38 -13.20 8.36 11.71
C GLU A 38 -13.89 9.32 12.68
N TYR A 39 -14.59 10.29 12.10
CA TYR A 39 -15.43 11.24 12.79
C TYR A 39 -16.84 11.11 12.19
N PRO A 40 -17.71 10.26 12.76
CA PRO A 40 -18.98 9.89 12.16
C PRO A 40 -19.81 11.10 11.70
N GLY A 41 -20.20 11.11 10.43
CA GLY A 41 -20.97 12.19 9.81
C GLY A 41 -20.19 13.48 9.52
N GLN A 42 -18.93 13.57 9.94
CA GLN A 42 -18.08 14.75 9.75
C GLN A 42 -16.94 14.48 8.75
N ALA A 43 -16.12 13.46 8.98
CA ALA A 43 -14.95 13.19 8.15
C ALA A 43 -14.41 11.76 8.35
N VAL A 44 -13.68 11.29 7.36
CA VAL A 44 -12.86 10.07 7.45
C VAL A 44 -11.49 10.34 6.85
N PHE A 45 -10.44 9.88 7.52
CA PHE A 45 -9.07 9.98 7.03
C PHE A 45 -8.36 8.63 7.15
N ALA A 46 -7.60 8.28 6.14
CA ALA A 46 -6.66 7.17 6.14
C ALA A 46 -5.25 7.71 5.88
N LEU A 47 -4.30 7.27 6.70
CA LEU A 47 -2.91 7.70 6.67
C LEU A 47 -2.01 6.49 6.50
N MET A 48 -1.20 6.48 5.45
CA MET A 48 -0.18 5.47 5.20
C MET A 48 1.21 6.03 5.43
N SER A 49 2.12 5.23 5.99
CA SER A 49 3.44 5.70 6.40
C SER A 49 4.59 4.88 5.81
N ALA A 50 5.66 5.55 5.37
CA ALA A 50 6.92 4.93 4.96
C ALA A 50 8.13 5.72 5.47
N GLY A 51 9.25 5.04 5.71
CA GLY A 51 10.49 5.64 6.18
C GLY A 51 10.85 5.21 7.59
N ASN A 52 11.39 6.15 8.38
CA ASN A 52 11.87 5.87 9.73
C ASN A 52 10.70 5.49 10.68
N LEU A 53 10.79 4.30 11.30
CA LEU A 53 9.72 3.77 12.15
C LEU A 53 9.44 4.65 13.37
N ALA A 54 10.47 5.14 14.06
CA ALA A 54 10.29 5.99 15.23
C ALA A 54 9.60 7.32 14.87
N THR A 55 9.93 7.89 13.71
CA THR A 55 9.34 9.12 13.19
C THR A 55 7.88 8.93 12.85
N THR A 56 7.55 7.88 12.09
CA THR A 56 6.17 7.57 11.71
C THR A 56 5.32 7.28 12.94
N GLN A 57 5.79 6.47 13.89
CA GLN A 57 5.07 6.20 15.13
C GLN A 57 4.85 7.48 15.96
N LEU A 58 5.88 8.30 16.16
CA LEU A 58 5.74 9.56 16.88
C LEU A 58 4.71 10.49 16.23
N THR A 59 4.72 10.56 14.89
CA THR A 59 3.76 11.35 14.12
C THR A 59 2.33 10.85 14.35
N ILE A 60 2.10 9.54 14.19
CA ILE A 60 0.77 8.93 14.43
C ILE A 60 0.32 9.13 15.88
N SER A 61 1.18 8.89 16.87
CA SER A 61 0.83 9.07 18.29
C SER A 61 0.49 10.51 18.63
N ARG A 62 1.16 11.50 18.03
CA ARG A 62 0.81 12.92 18.19
C ARG A 62 -0.56 13.23 17.62
N LEU A 63 -0.85 12.75 16.41
CA LEU A 63 -2.16 12.95 15.78
C LEU A 63 -3.28 12.29 16.59
N GLN A 64 -3.05 11.09 17.12
CA GLN A 64 -4.00 10.40 17.99
C GLN A 64 -4.26 11.17 19.28
N ARG A 65 -3.19 11.58 19.98
CA ARG A 65 -3.30 12.41 21.18
C ARG A 65 -4.08 13.69 20.93
N ASP A 66 -3.74 14.42 19.87
CA ASP A 66 -4.41 15.69 19.52
C ASP A 66 -5.89 15.45 19.12
N ALA A 67 -6.24 14.27 18.60
CA ALA A 67 -7.62 13.89 18.30
C ALA A 67 -8.45 13.50 19.55
N GLU A 68 -7.79 12.98 20.58
CA GLU A 68 -8.41 12.53 21.84
C GLU A 68 -8.48 13.65 22.89
N ASP A 69 -7.64 14.67 22.78
CA ASP A 69 -7.57 15.81 23.70
C ASP A 69 -8.57 16.93 23.31
N PRO A 70 -9.62 17.19 24.11
CA PRO A 70 -10.58 18.25 23.84
C PRO A 70 -9.98 19.67 23.85
N GLU A 71 -8.85 19.84 24.56
CA GLU A 71 -8.16 21.13 24.71
C GLU A 71 -7.04 21.31 23.67
N ALA A 72 -6.84 20.33 22.77
CA ALA A 72 -5.87 20.46 21.70
C ALA A 72 -6.22 21.65 20.80
N PRO A 73 -5.27 22.59 20.56
CA PRO A 73 -5.55 23.79 19.78
C PRO A 73 -5.90 23.48 18.31
N ARG A 74 -5.35 22.38 17.78
CA ARG A 74 -5.66 21.83 16.45
C ARG A 74 -5.68 20.31 16.52
N SER A 75 -6.62 19.70 15.80
CA SER A 75 -6.77 18.26 15.65
C SER A 75 -7.27 17.95 14.24
N LEU A 76 -7.20 16.69 13.80
CA LEU A 76 -7.69 16.28 12.49
C LEU A 76 -9.17 16.65 12.23
N ARG A 77 -10.00 16.74 13.29
CA ARG A 77 -11.42 17.13 13.19
C ARG A 77 -11.66 18.65 13.17
N SER A 78 -10.63 19.46 13.36
CA SER A 78 -10.76 20.92 13.48
C SER A 78 -10.85 21.64 12.12
N PHE A 79 -10.51 20.95 11.03
CA PHE A 79 -10.36 21.53 9.70
C PHE A 79 -11.63 21.40 8.85
N ARG A 80 -11.78 22.30 7.87
CA ARG A 80 -12.94 22.33 6.95
C ARG A 80 -12.58 21.85 5.56
N HIS A 81 -11.29 21.92 5.20
CA HIS A 81 -10.79 21.51 3.91
C HIS A 81 -9.72 20.42 4.04
N LEU A 82 -9.76 19.43 3.15
CA LEU A 82 -8.82 18.30 3.19
C LEU A 82 -7.35 18.75 3.04
N PHE A 83 -7.08 19.83 2.30
CA PHE A 83 -5.72 20.37 2.18
C PHE A 83 -5.19 20.92 3.51
N GLU A 84 -6.04 21.51 4.36
CA GLU A 84 -5.65 22.00 5.68
C GLU A 84 -5.25 20.83 6.59
N VAL A 85 -5.94 19.68 6.46
CA VAL A 85 -5.57 18.43 7.13
C VAL A 85 -4.19 17.97 6.65
N ALA A 86 -3.91 18.04 5.35
CA ALA A 86 -2.61 17.68 4.79
C ALA A 86 -1.48 18.60 5.30
N GLU A 87 -1.71 19.91 5.38
CA GLU A 87 -0.78 20.88 5.95
C GLU A 87 -0.48 20.57 7.42
N TYR A 88 -1.51 20.36 8.24
CA TYR A 88 -1.34 20.01 9.65
C TYR A 88 -0.60 18.69 9.85
N VAL A 89 -0.95 17.63 9.11
CA VAL A 89 -0.20 16.36 9.18
C VAL A 89 1.25 16.56 8.75
N GLY A 90 1.51 17.40 7.75
CA GLY A 90 2.84 17.79 7.32
C GLY A 90 3.66 18.49 8.41
N GLU A 91 3.06 19.45 9.13
CA GLU A 91 3.67 20.11 10.27
C GLU A 91 4.02 19.12 11.40
N VAL A 92 3.11 18.19 11.71
CA VAL A 92 3.33 17.16 12.74
C VAL A 92 4.45 16.19 12.31
N LEU A 93 4.52 15.82 11.03
CA LEU A 93 5.59 14.99 10.49
C LEU A 93 6.94 15.71 10.59
N ALA A 94 7.05 16.94 10.07
CA ALA A 94 8.28 17.72 10.06
C ALA A 94 8.80 17.96 11.49
N SER A 95 7.91 18.33 12.42
CA SER A 95 8.28 18.54 13.83
C SER A 95 8.71 17.24 14.53
N SER A 96 8.17 16.09 14.14
CA SER A 96 8.56 14.78 14.69
C SER A 96 9.95 14.38 14.22
N GLN A 97 10.28 14.64 12.96
CA GLN A 97 11.62 14.45 12.41
C GLN A 97 12.66 15.35 13.08
N ILE A 98 12.35 16.64 13.27
CA ILE A 98 13.25 17.59 13.94
C ILE A 98 13.57 17.11 15.36
N LYS A 99 12.53 16.77 16.14
CA LYS A 99 12.70 16.28 17.51
C LYS A 99 13.61 15.05 17.57
N LEU A 100 13.42 14.08 16.68
CA LEU A 100 14.25 12.87 16.66
C LEU A 100 15.66 13.13 16.16
N SER A 101 15.83 14.05 15.20
CA SER A 101 17.15 14.48 14.72
C SER A 101 17.95 15.13 15.84
N GLU A 102 17.35 16.00 16.65
CA GLU A 102 18.01 16.64 17.80
C GLU A 102 18.39 15.64 18.90
N GLN A 103 17.58 14.58 19.08
CA GLN A 103 17.86 13.51 20.05
C GLN A 103 18.93 12.52 19.56
N SER A 104 19.18 12.45 18.24
CA SER A 104 20.19 11.57 17.69
C SER A 104 21.60 12.13 17.94
N GLN A 105 22.35 11.53 18.87
CA GLN A 105 23.75 11.89 19.13
C GLN A 105 24.71 11.43 18.01
N HIS A 106 24.23 10.62 17.07
CA HIS A 106 25.04 10.02 16.00
C HIS A 106 24.72 10.68 14.66
N SER A 107 25.70 11.42 14.14
CA SER A 107 25.70 11.97 12.78
C SER A 107 25.52 10.84 11.76
N GLY A 108 24.33 10.73 11.15
CA GLY A 108 24.09 9.79 10.03
C GLY A 108 22.82 8.95 10.09
N VAL A 109 22.02 9.01 11.17
CA VAL A 109 20.73 8.30 11.22
C VAL A 109 19.70 9.03 10.34
N ASN A 110 19.16 8.34 9.33
CA ASN A 110 18.08 8.88 8.52
C ASN A 110 16.73 8.81 9.27
N VAL A 111 16.22 9.97 9.67
CA VAL A 111 14.90 10.13 10.33
C VAL A 111 13.77 10.47 9.36
N GLN A 112 14.05 10.59 8.06
CA GLN A 112 13.05 11.01 7.08
C GLN A 112 11.94 9.97 6.94
N SER A 113 10.72 10.49 6.78
CA SER A 113 9.54 9.70 6.49
C SER A 113 8.64 10.44 5.49
N THR A 114 7.78 9.69 4.83
CA THR A 114 6.81 10.20 3.85
C THR A 114 5.48 9.55 4.14
N LEU A 115 4.39 10.30 3.96
CA LEU A 115 3.05 9.82 4.23
C LEU A 115 2.17 9.95 3.00
N ILE A 116 1.16 9.09 2.89
CA ILE A 116 0.00 9.31 2.03
C ILE A 116 -1.19 9.55 2.95
N LEU A 117 -1.79 10.73 2.86
CA LEU A 117 -3.05 11.06 3.50
C LEU A 117 -4.14 10.97 2.44
N GLY A 118 -5.23 10.26 2.73
CA GLY A 118 -6.45 10.36 1.96
C GLY A 118 -7.66 10.42 2.85
N GLY A 119 -8.77 10.90 2.32
CA GLY A 119 -9.99 10.98 3.10
C GLY A 119 -11.05 11.84 2.46
N GLN A 120 -12.08 12.14 3.24
CA GLN A 120 -13.16 13.01 2.85
C GLN A 120 -13.71 13.74 4.07
N ILE A 121 -13.92 15.05 3.92
CA ILE A 121 -14.70 15.88 4.85
C ILE A 121 -16.11 16.05 4.28
N ALA A 122 -17.12 16.08 5.15
CA ALA A 122 -18.51 16.30 4.77
C ALA A 122 -18.67 17.54 3.89
N GLY A 123 -19.26 17.36 2.70
CA GLY A 123 -19.45 18.42 1.72
C GLY A 123 -18.29 18.61 0.73
N GLU A 124 -17.14 17.97 0.94
CA GLU A 124 -16.03 17.98 0.00
C GLU A 124 -15.95 16.69 -0.82
N ARG A 125 -15.23 16.75 -1.96
CA ARG A 125 -14.83 15.55 -2.68
C ARG A 125 -13.77 14.78 -1.87
N PRO A 126 -13.72 13.44 -1.97
CA PRO A 126 -12.56 12.72 -1.48
C PRO A 126 -11.29 13.18 -2.21
N GLY A 127 -10.14 12.99 -1.57
CA GLY A 127 -8.85 13.32 -2.17
C GLY A 127 -7.69 12.56 -1.55
N LEU A 128 -6.56 12.56 -2.26
CA LEU A 128 -5.29 11.99 -1.82
C LEU A 128 -4.16 13.02 -1.87
N TYR A 129 -3.31 13.00 -0.85
CA TYR A 129 -2.13 13.82 -0.70
C TYR A 129 -0.90 12.97 -0.36
N MET A 130 0.23 13.25 -0.99
CA MET A 130 1.53 12.74 -0.57
C MET A 130 2.26 13.84 0.17
N ILE A 131 2.61 13.56 1.43
CA ILE A 131 3.29 14.48 2.34
C ILE A 131 4.77 14.10 2.36
N TYR A 132 5.61 15.02 1.91
CA TYR A 132 7.05 14.86 1.84
C TYR A 132 7.72 15.08 3.21
N PRO A 133 8.99 14.68 3.38
CA PRO A 133 9.71 14.87 4.64
C PRO A 133 9.77 16.32 5.15
N LEU A 134 9.67 17.32 4.27
CA LEU A 134 9.66 18.73 4.68
C LEU A 134 8.28 19.22 5.15
N GLY A 135 7.26 18.35 5.15
CA GLY A 135 5.89 18.68 5.52
C GLY A 135 5.05 19.27 4.38
N ASN A 136 5.66 19.63 3.25
CA ASN A 136 4.91 20.03 2.06
C ASN A 136 4.22 18.82 1.40
N ALA A 137 3.13 19.08 0.66
CA ALA A 137 2.35 18.02 0.05
C ALA A 137 2.02 18.29 -1.43
N ILE A 138 1.77 17.22 -2.18
CA ILE A 138 1.14 17.27 -3.49
C ILE A 138 -0.14 16.42 -3.47
N ALA A 139 -1.10 16.78 -4.32
CA ALA A 139 -2.32 15.99 -4.53
C ALA A 139 -2.20 15.11 -5.79
N THR A 140 -3.03 14.08 -5.84
CA THR A 140 -3.39 13.35 -7.07
C THR A 140 -4.02 14.27 -8.12
N SER A 141 -4.00 13.83 -9.38
CA SER A 141 -4.76 14.44 -10.47
C SER A 141 -5.56 13.37 -11.21
N PRO A 142 -6.58 13.74 -12.01
CA PRO A 142 -7.31 12.77 -12.84
C PRO A 142 -6.40 11.97 -13.80
N GLU A 143 -5.32 12.59 -14.27
CA GLU A 143 -4.34 11.95 -15.15
C GLU A 143 -3.40 11.00 -14.40
N THR A 144 -3.19 11.23 -13.10
CA THR A 144 -2.42 10.36 -12.21
C THR A 144 -3.21 10.06 -10.93
N PRO A 145 -4.21 9.15 -10.98
CA PRO A 145 -5.15 8.93 -9.89
C PRO A 145 -4.59 8.06 -8.76
N TYR A 146 -3.27 8.06 -8.54
CA TYR A 146 -2.66 7.26 -7.48
C TYR A 146 -1.35 7.88 -6.98
N LEU A 147 -0.99 7.55 -5.73
CA LEU A 147 0.27 7.92 -5.08
C LEU A 147 0.93 6.69 -4.48
N GLN A 148 2.25 6.68 -4.45
CA GLN A 148 3.05 5.58 -3.90
C GLN A 148 4.15 6.12 -2.97
N ILE A 149 4.42 5.41 -1.88
CA ILE A 149 5.54 5.69 -0.97
C ILE A 149 6.32 4.40 -0.66
N GLY A 150 7.62 4.53 -0.39
CA GLY A 150 8.53 3.41 -0.19
C GLY A 150 9.08 2.82 -1.51
N GLU A 151 9.17 1.49 -1.62
CA GLU A 151 9.70 0.75 -2.77
C GLU A 151 8.69 0.68 -3.93
N SER A 152 8.37 1.83 -4.52
CA SER A 152 7.26 1.99 -5.46
C SER A 152 7.51 1.47 -6.89
N LYS A 153 8.77 1.26 -7.28
CA LYS A 153 9.15 1.06 -8.69
C LYS A 153 8.64 -0.26 -9.30
N TYR A 154 8.56 -1.33 -8.52
CA TYR A 154 8.22 -2.66 -9.01
C TYR A 154 6.74 -2.80 -9.37
N GLY A 155 5.87 -2.23 -8.54
CA GLY A 155 4.42 -2.22 -8.74
C GLY A 155 3.89 -1.10 -9.64
N LYS A 156 4.68 -0.05 -9.89
CA LYS A 156 4.27 1.10 -10.72
C LYS A 156 3.75 0.71 -12.13
N PRO A 157 4.36 -0.22 -12.89
CA PRO A 157 3.97 -0.47 -14.27
C PRO A 157 2.56 -1.06 -14.45
N ILE A 158 1.97 -1.72 -13.43
CA ILE A 158 0.58 -2.18 -13.51
C ILE A 158 -0.39 -1.03 -13.24
N LEU A 159 -0.04 -0.13 -12.32
CA LEU A 159 -0.82 1.06 -12.00
C LEU A 159 -0.92 1.99 -13.23
N ASP A 160 0.22 2.30 -13.86
CA ASP A 160 0.27 3.17 -15.06
C ASP A 160 -0.61 2.64 -16.21
N ARG A 161 -0.64 1.31 -16.37
CA ARG A 161 -1.38 0.68 -17.47
C ARG A 161 -2.88 0.62 -17.22
N ILE A 162 -3.31 0.36 -15.99
CA ILE A 162 -4.70 -0.01 -15.68
C ILE A 162 -5.47 1.13 -15.05
N ILE A 163 -4.89 1.85 -14.08
CA ILE A 163 -5.63 2.78 -13.22
C ILE A 163 -6.13 3.99 -13.99
N ARG A 164 -7.44 4.24 -13.93
CA ARG A 164 -8.16 5.40 -14.47
C ARG A 164 -9.20 5.89 -13.46
N SER A 165 -9.57 7.17 -13.51
CA SER A 165 -10.51 7.76 -12.54
C SER A 165 -11.90 7.12 -12.60
N GLU A 166 -12.35 6.69 -13.77
CA GLU A 166 -13.67 6.09 -14.00
C GLU A 166 -13.77 4.62 -13.60
N MET A 167 -12.69 4.02 -13.08
CA MET A 167 -12.69 2.62 -12.67
C MET A 167 -13.59 2.36 -11.46
N GLN A 168 -14.17 1.15 -11.44
CA GLN A 168 -14.83 0.61 -10.26
C GLN A 168 -13.84 0.49 -9.10
N LEU A 169 -14.31 0.81 -7.89
CA LEU A 169 -13.47 0.84 -6.69
C LEU A 169 -12.80 -0.52 -6.41
N GLU A 170 -13.51 -1.62 -6.66
CA GLU A 170 -13.02 -2.98 -6.47
C GLU A 170 -11.94 -3.37 -7.49
N ASP A 171 -12.02 -2.87 -8.72
CA ASP A 171 -10.98 -3.12 -9.74
C ASP A 171 -9.71 -2.34 -9.41
N ALA A 172 -9.84 -1.11 -8.90
CA ALA A 172 -8.72 -0.37 -8.35
C ALA A 172 -8.07 -1.11 -7.17
N ALA A 173 -8.88 -1.68 -6.26
CA ALA A 173 -8.40 -2.49 -5.14
C ALA A 173 -7.67 -3.76 -5.58
N ARG A 174 -8.20 -4.51 -6.56
CA ARG A 174 -7.50 -5.66 -7.16
C ARG A 174 -6.17 -5.25 -7.78
N THR A 175 -6.14 -4.11 -8.48
CA THR A 175 -4.91 -3.59 -9.11
C THR A 175 -3.86 -3.18 -8.08
N ALA A 176 -4.28 -2.55 -6.97
CA ALA A 176 -3.39 -2.24 -5.84
C ALA A 176 -2.76 -3.51 -5.25
N LEU A 177 -3.54 -4.58 -5.10
CA LEU A 177 -3.04 -5.85 -4.59
C LEU A 177 -2.02 -6.50 -5.55
N VAL A 178 -2.29 -6.50 -6.86
CA VAL A 178 -1.34 -7.00 -7.88
C VAL A 178 -0.04 -6.18 -7.90
N SER A 179 -0.14 -4.86 -7.68
CA SER A 179 1.02 -3.98 -7.55
C SER A 179 1.90 -4.36 -6.35
N LEU A 180 1.29 -4.64 -5.20
CA LEU A 180 1.98 -5.12 -4.00
C LEU A 180 2.58 -6.52 -4.21
N ASP A 181 1.83 -7.44 -4.81
CA ASP A 181 2.28 -8.80 -5.11
C ASP A 181 3.55 -8.82 -5.98
N SER A 182 3.54 -8.04 -7.07
CA SER A 182 4.70 -7.85 -7.95
C SER A 182 5.91 -7.31 -7.18
N THR A 183 5.67 -6.39 -6.24
CA THR A 183 6.72 -5.78 -5.42
C THR A 183 7.30 -6.76 -4.40
N ILE A 184 6.46 -7.52 -3.69
CA ILE A 184 6.87 -8.54 -2.71
C ILE A 184 7.75 -9.60 -3.37
N ARG A 185 7.38 -10.03 -4.59
CA ARG A 185 8.13 -11.03 -5.35
C ARG A 185 9.51 -10.53 -5.79
N SER A 186 9.68 -9.22 -5.98
CA SER A 186 10.91 -8.63 -6.53
C SER A 186 11.77 -7.88 -5.51
N ASN A 187 11.26 -7.59 -4.32
CA ASN A 187 12.00 -6.86 -3.29
C ASN A 187 11.66 -7.36 -1.88
N LEU A 188 12.63 -8.02 -1.23
CA LEU A 188 12.48 -8.61 0.11
C LEU A 188 12.20 -7.59 1.22
N SER A 189 12.40 -6.30 0.96
CA SER A 189 12.13 -5.26 1.93
C SER A 189 10.64 -4.94 2.10
N VAL A 190 9.80 -5.43 1.17
CA VAL A 190 8.35 -5.34 1.21
C VAL A 190 7.80 -6.72 1.57
N GLY A 191 6.77 -6.80 2.41
CA GLY A 191 6.26 -8.09 2.83
C GLY A 191 4.91 -8.07 3.51
N MET A 192 4.30 -9.26 3.46
CA MET A 192 3.05 -9.61 4.11
C MET A 192 3.15 -9.45 5.64
N PRO A 193 2.02 -9.24 6.35
CA PRO A 193 0.65 -9.07 5.81
C PRO A 193 0.43 -7.78 5.01
N ILE A 194 -0.63 -7.74 4.20
CA ILE A 194 -1.12 -6.54 3.52
C ILE A 194 -2.39 -6.05 4.22
N ASP A 195 -2.40 -4.78 4.63
CA ASP A 195 -3.62 -4.11 5.09
C ASP A 195 -4.24 -3.34 3.90
N LEU A 196 -5.53 -3.58 3.62
CA LEU A 196 -6.33 -2.93 2.57
C LEU A 196 -7.55 -2.23 3.20
N ALA A 197 -7.87 -1.03 2.75
CA ALA A 197 -9.09 -0.32 3.13
C ALA A 197 -9.69 0.47 1.96
N LEU A 198 -11.01 0.57 1.93
CA LEU A 198 -11.76 1.34 0.94
C LEU A 198 -12.60 2.40 1.66
N ILE A 199 -12.65 3.59 1.07
CA ILE A 199 -13.56 4.67 1.47
C ILE A 199 -14.41 5.01 0.26
N ARG A 200 -15.71 4.71 0.29
CA ARG A 200 -16.61 5.16 -0.76
C ARG A 200 -16.91 6.65 -0.64
N ARG A 201 -17.05 7.30 -1.79
CA ARG A 201 -17.42 8.70 -1.88
C ARG A 201 -18.74 8.95 -1.14
N ASN A 202 -18.73 9.94 -0.25
CA ASN A 202 -19.82 10.43 0.59
C ASN A 202 -20.24 9.52 1.75
N ASP A 203 -19.61 8.36 1.95
CA ASP A 203 -19.94 7.48 3.07
C ASP A 203 -19.36 7.98 4.41
N LEU A 204 -18.31 8.81 4.36
CA LEU A 204 -17.62 9.39 5.53
C LEU A 204 -17.19 8.36 6.57
N ARG A 205 -16.85 7.15 6.12
CA ARG A 205 -16.32 6.03 6.89
C ARG A 205 -15.54 5.08 5.98
N VAL A 206 -14.74 4.21 6.57
CA VAL A 206 -14.19 3.04 5.88
C VAL A 206 -15.33 2.06 5.62
N THR A 207 -15.58 1.77 4.35
CA THR A 207 -16.66 0.88 3.95
C THR A 207 -16.21 -0.57 3.97
N GLU A 208 -14.97 -0.83 3.54
CA GLU A 208 -14.40 -2.18 3.51
C GLU A 208 -13.00 -2.16 4.10
N ARG A 209 -12.67 -3.22 4.83
CA ARG A 209 -11.34 -3.44 5.38
C ARG A 209 -10.96 -4.89 5.29
N MET A 210 -9.75 -5.16 4.84
CA MET A 210 -9.23 -6.51 4.69
C MET A 210 -7.77 -6.55 5.13
N ARG A 211 -7.37 -7.63 5.78
CA ARG A 211 -5.98 -7.96 6.04
C ARG A 211 -5.68 -9.30 5.39
N LEU A 212 -4.71 -9.31 4.48
CA LEU A 212 -4.28 -10.50 3.76
C LEU A 212 -2.97 -10.99 4.38
N GLU A 213 -3.05 -12.13 5.04
CA GLU A 213 -1.91 -12.89 5.53
C GLU A 213 -1.33 -13.75 4.39
N ALA A 214 -0.10 -14.25 4.54
CA ALA A 214 0.57 -15.02 3.48
C ALA A 214 -0.15 -16.33 3.12
N ASP A 215 -0.93 -16.89 4.06
CA ASP A 215 -1.71 -18.11 3.94
C ASP A 215 -3.20 -17.85 3.64
N THR A 216 -3.60 -16.60 3.43
CA THR A 216 -5.00 -16.27 3.12
C THR A 216 -5.42 -16.89 1.77
N PRO A 217 -6.47 -17.74 1.73
CA PRO A 217 -6.85 -18.44 0.50
C PRO A 217 -7.15 -17.51 -0.68
N LEU A 218 -7.83 -16.38 -0.42
CA LEU A 218 -8.14 -15.37 -1.43
C LEU A 218 -6.88 -14.75 -2.05
N TYR A 219 -5.87 -14.44 -1.24
CA TYR A 219 -4.60 -13.88 -1.75
C TYR A 219 -3.90 -14.90 -2.65
N ALA A 220 -3.87 -16.16 -2.23
CA ALA A 220 -3.29 -17.24 -3.02
C ALA A 220 -4.03 -17.43 -4.35
N GLU A 221 -5.37 -17.39 -4.35
CA GLU A 221 -6.18 -17.49 -5.57
C GLU A 221 -5.93 -16.34 -6.54
N ILE A 222 -5.86 -15.10 -6.04
CA ILE A 222 -5.57 -13.91 -6.85
C ILE A 222 -4.17 -14.01 -7.46
N HIS A 223 -3.17 -14.36 -6.65
CA HIS A 223 -1.78 -14.53 -7.09
C HIS A 223 -1.65 -15.61 -8.17
N ASP A 224 -2.22 -16.80 -7.93
CA ASP A 224 -2.17 -17.96 -8.82
C ASP A 224 -2.92 -17.66 -10.13
N THR A 225 -4.05 -16.95 -10.07
CA THR A 225 -4.83 -16.56 -11.25
C THR A 225 -4.12 -15.48 -12.06
N TRP A 226 -3.54 -14.47 -11.41
CA TRP A 226 -2.79 -13.41 -12.09
C TRP A 226 -1.56 -13.97 -12.80
N SER A 227 -0.80 -14.84 -12.13
CA SER A 227 0.38 -15.49 -12.69
C SER A 227 0.04 -16.28 -13.97
N ARG A 228 -1.02 -17.11 -13.93
CA ARG A 228 -1.46 -17.86 -15.12
C ARG A 228 -1.90 -16.94 -16.26
N LYS A 229 -2.61 -15.85 -15.96
CA LYS A 229 -3.05 -14.88 -16.99
C LYS A 229 -1.87 -14.18 -17.65
N LEU A 230 -0.84 -13.80 -16.89
CA LEU A 230 0.39 -13.21 -17.43
C LEU A 230 1.16 -14.18 -18.33
N GLU A 231 1.33 -15.43 -17.88
CA GLU A 231 1.97 -16.45 -18.69
C GLU A 231 1.21 -16.69 -20.00
N ASN A 232 -0.12 -16.77 -19.94
CA ASN A 232 -0.93 -16.93 -21.12
C ASN A 232 -0.82 -15.72 -22.07
N ALA A 233 -0.86 -14.50 -21.53
CA ALA A 233 -0.71 -13.28 -22.33
C ALA A 233 0.58 -13.30 -23.16
N VAL A 234 1.71 -13.73 -22.57
CA VAL A 234 2.99 -13.88 -23.28
C VAL A 234 2.92 -14.96 -24.36
N ARG A 235 2.29 -16.12 -24.09
CA ARG A 235 2.12 -17.20 -25.07
C ARG A 235 1.28 -16.80 -26.27
N THR A 236 0.32 -15.88 -26.07
CA THR A 236 -0.58 -15.40 -27.12
C THR A 236 -0.01 -14.23 -27.93
N LEU A 237 1.19 -13.73 -27.61
CA LEU A 237 1.82 -12.67 -28.38
C LEU A 237 2.11 -13.12 -29.83
N PRO A 238 2.13 -12.16 -30.79
CA PRO A 238 2.56 -12.47 -32.15
C PRO A 238 3.91 -13.15 -32.17
N ARG A 239 4.00 -14.25 -32.92
CA ARG A 239 5.27 -14.97 -33.10
C ARG A 239 6.25 -14.08 -33.86
N PHE A 240 7.52 -14.22 -33.53
CA PHE A 240 8.57 -13.53 -34.25
C PHE A 240 8.74 -14.08 -35.67
N PRO A 241 9.22 -13.26 -36.63
CA PRO A 241 9.41 -13.68 -38.01
C PRO A 241 10.35 -14.89 -38.21
N TRP A 242 11.23 -15.17 -37.24
CA TRP A 242 12.18 -16.28 -37.29
C TRP A 242 11.64 -17.59 -36.69
N GLU A 243 10.42 -17.59 -36.16
CA GLU A 243 9.83 -18.78 -35.57
C GLU A 243 9.31 -19.75 -36.65
N PRO A 244 9.53 -21.07 -36.50
CA PRO A 244 9.05 -22.06 -37.48
C PRO A 244 7.52 -22.07 -37.53
N ALA A 245 6.94 -22.17 -38.72
CA ALA A 245 5.48 -22.23 -38.89
C ALA A 245 4.86 -23.35 -38.03
N LEU A 246 3.74 -23.05 -37.37
CA LEU A 246 3.01 -24.08 -36.60
C LEU A 246 2.55 -25.16 -37.58
N ALA A 247 2.83 -26.42 -37.26
CA ALA A 247 2.28 -27.53 -38.04
C ALA A 247 0.75 -27.44 -38.01
N ALA A 248 0.13 -27.39 -39.20
CA ALA A 248 -1.32 -27.29 -39.32
C ALA A 248 -1.99 -28.52 -38.68
N GLY A 249 -2.63 -28.35 -37.52
CA GLY A 249 -3.43 -29.41 -36.90
C GLY A 249 -3.42 -29.50 -35.37
N HIS A 250 -2.55 -28.78 -34.67
CA HIS A 250 -2.58 -28.73 -33.20
C HIS A 250 -2.78 -27.29 -32.73
N ASP A 251 -3.68 -27.11 -31.77
CA ASP A 251 -3.70 -25.96 -30.84
C ASP A 251 -4.39 -24.68 -31.29
N THR A 252 -5.63 -24.78 -31.77
CA THR A 252 -6.57 -23.66 -31.55
C THR A 252 -7.20 -23.75 -30.14
N GLU A 253 -7.49 -24.96 -29.65
CA GLU A 253 -8.06 -25.17 -28.30
C GLU A 253 -7.06 -25.00 -27.14
N ALA A 254 -5.78 -25.34 -27.34
CA ALA A 254 -4.77 -25.20 -26.29
C ALA A 254 -4.32 -23.75 -26.02
N ARG A 255 -4.70 -22.80 -26.90
CA ARG A 255 -4.40 -21.36 -26.74
C ARG A 255 -5.30 -20.65 -25.73
N ASP A 256 -6.50 -21.17 -25.50
CA ASP A 256 -7.47 -20.61 -24.55
C ASP A 256 -7.43 -21.29 -23.17
N ALA A 257 -6.70 -22.41 -23.04
CA ALA A 257 -6.59 -23.13 -21.78
C ALA A 257 -5.47 -22.57 -20.88
N LEU A 258 -5.82 -22.11 -19.67
CA LEU A 258 -4.83 -21.70 -18.67
C LEU A 258 -3.97 -22.91 -18.24
N PRO A 259 -2.63 -22.82 -18.23
CA PRO A 259 -1.77 -23.93 -17.84
C PRO A 259 -1.93 -24.30 -16.36
N PRO A 260 -1.60 -25.54 -15.97
CA PRO A 260 -1.59 -25.97 -14.58
C PRO A 260 -0.49 -25.26 -13.78
N LEU A 261 -0.74 -25.04 -12.49
CA LEU A 261 0.19 -24.34 -11.60
C LEU A 261 1.51 -25.11 -11.44
N PRO A 262 2.67 -24.42 -11.40
CA PRO A 262 3.91 -25.04 -10.98
C PRO A 262 3.81 -25.47 -9.49
N PRO A 263 4.53 -26.52 -9.07
CA PRO A 263 4.49 -26.98 -7.69
C PRO A 263 4.98 -25.86 -6.75
N ARG A 264 4.15 -25.52 -5.76
CA ARG A 264 4.51 -24.55 -4.72
C ARG A 264 5.82 -24.99 -4.04
N ARG A 265 6.76 -24.06 -3.86
CA ARG A 265 7.86 -24.26 -2.91
C ARG A 265 7.24 -24.26 -1.52
N SER A 266 7.03 -25.44 -0.96
CA SER A 266 6.64 -25.59 0.44
C SER A 266 7.68 -24.88 1.33
N PRO A 267 7.26 -24.16 2.38
CA PRO A 267 8.21 -23.74 3.41
C PRO A 267 8.96 -24.98 3.90
N ALA A 268 10.27 -24.85 4.09
CA ALA A 268 11.10 -25.94 4.60
C ALA A 268 10.43 -26.54 5.85
N ARG A 269 10.15 -27.86 5.82
CA ARG A 269 9.76 -28.57 7.04
C ARG A 269 10.84 -28.28 8.08
N ARG A 270 10.45 -27.80 9.26
CA ARG A 270 11.36 -27.79 10.41
C ARG A 270 11.81 -29.23 10.65
N ASP A 271 13.11 -29.44 10.69
CA ASP A 271 13.68 -30.75 10.97
C ASP A 271 13.21 -31.22 12.36
N PRO A 272 12.83 -32.50 12.52
CA PRO A 272 12.42 -33.05 13.81
C PRO A 272 13.52 -33.02 14.89
N GLU A 273 14.77 -32.74 14.51
CA GLU A 273 15.92 -32.70 15.44
C GLU A 273 16.03 -31.38 16.22
N ASP A 274 15.29 -30.33 15.85
CA ASP A 274 15.33 -29.05 16.56
C ASP A 274 14.46 -29.01 17.85
N GLN A 275 13.74 -30.11 18.17
CA GLN A 275 12.90 -30.20 19.38
C GLN A 275 13.61 -30.84 20.59
N SER A 276 14.83 -31.36 20.44
CA SER A 276 15.56 -32.02 21.54
C SER A 276 16.58 -31.13 22.26
N ALA A 277 16.70 -29.84 21.89
CA ALA A 277 17.68 -28.92 22.48
C ALA A 277 17.09 -27.92 23.51
N GLN A 278 15.85 -28.12 23.97
CA GLN A 278 15.27 -27.37 25.08
C GLN A 278 14.57 -28.31 26.08
N GLN A 279 15.38 -28.95 26.91
CA GLN A 279 15.01 -29.37 28.28
C GLN A 279 16.14 -28.96 29.22
#